data_AF-A0A2W7BBJ4-F1
#
_entry.id   AF-A0A2W7BBJ4-F1
#
_cell.length_a   1.000
_cell.length_b   1.000
_cell.length_c   1.000
_cell.angle_alpha   90.00
_cell.angle_beta   90.00
_cell.angle_gamma   90.00
#
_symmetry.space_group_name_H-M   'P 1'
#
loop_
_entity.id
_entity.type
_entity.pdbx_description
1 polymer ?
#
loop_
_entity_poly.entity_id
_entity_poly.type
_entity_poly.pdbx_seq_one_letter_code
_entity_poly.pdbx_strand_id
1 'polypeptide(L)'
;MIPQSQLQKLESCPSGPLQILPLAGAAGLAAGENGHSSKAPAPKTLTLSVAIPTYNEGKNIGPLIQRLTTLLDGALPHDYELIVVDDDSSDLTWQQALALTATYPQLRVIRRQG
;
A
#
# COMPACT_ATOMS: atom_id res chain seq x y z
N MET A 1 -21.64 -9.62 -7.25
CA MET A 1 -20.86 -9.66 -8.51
C MET A 1 -20.11 -8.35 -8.59
N ILE A 2 -18.78 -8.36 -8.43
CA ILE A 2 -17.96 -7.13 -8.42
C ILE A 2 -17.83 -6.63 -9.87
N PRO A 3 -18.09 -5.34 -10.15
CA PRO A 3 -17.93 -4.78 -11.49
C PRO A 3 -16.49 -4.94 -12.02
N GLN A 4 -16.32 -5.24 -13.31
CA GLN A 4 -15.00 -5.37 -13.95
C GLN A 4 -14.10 -4.13 -13.75
N SER A 5 -14.69 -2.95 -13.61
CA SER A 5 -13.96 -1.70 -13.31
C SER A 5 -13.25 -1.72 -11.96
N GLN A 6 -13.69 -2.53 -10.99
CA GLN A 6 -13.00 -2.71 -9.72
C GLN A 6 -11.87 -3.74 -9.78
N LEU A 7 -11.89 -4.67 -10.74
CA LEU A 7 -10.77 -5.62 -10.92
C LEU A 7 -9.51 -4.92 -11.45
N GLN A 8 -9.67 -3.81 -12.18
CA GLN A 8 -8.55 -2.98 -12.64
C GLN A 8 -7.81 -2.23 -11.51
N LYS A 9 -8.31 -2.26 -10.27
CA LYS A 9 -7.62 -1.70 -9.10
C LYS A 9 -6.64 -2.67 -8.42
N LEU A 10 -6.60 -3.93 -8.82
CA LEU A 10 -5.57 -4.85 -8.33
C LEU A 10 -4.24 -4.49 -8.98
N GLU A 11 -3.26 -4.14 -8.15
CA GLU A 11 -1.89 -3.95 -8.62
C GLU A 11 -1.37 -5.31 -9.12
N SER A 12 -0.75 -5.34 -10.29
CA SER A 12 -0.12 -6.56 -10.80
C SER A 12 0.95 -7.03 -9.83
N CYS A 13 1.04 -8.34 -9.58
CA CYS A 13 2.14 -8.90 -8.79
C CYS A 13 3.48 -8.41 -9.37
N PRO A 14 4.32 -7.72 -8.57
CA PRO A 14 5.63 -7.31 -9.04
C PRO A 14 6.45 -8.56 -9.37
N SER A 15 7.12 -8.55 -10.52
CA SER A 15 8.01 -9.62 -10.97
C SER A 15 9.44 -9.08 -11.09
N GLY A 16 10.44 -9.95 -10.90
CA GLY A 16 11.86 -9.57 -10.89
C GLY A 16 12.47 -9.53 -9.49
N PRO A 17 13.78 -9.20 -9.37
CA PRO A 17 14.45 -9.09 -8.08
C PRO A 17 13.80 -8.00 -7.21
N LEU A 18 13.71 -8.25 -5.91
CA LEU A 18 13.14 -7.31 -4.94
C LEU A 18 13.86 -5.96 -5.02
N GLN A 19 13.18 -4.93 -5.55
CA GLN A 19 13.70 -3.57 -5.59
C GLN A 19 13.31 -2.85 -4.30
N ILE A 20 14.07 -3.06 -3.23
CA ILE A 20 13.99 -2.19 -2.06
C ILE A 20 14.72 -0.91 -2.43
N LEU A 21 13.97 0.19 -2.63
CA LEU A 21 14.60 1.50 -2.73
C LEU A 21 15.41 1.70 -1.44
N PRO A 22 16.70 2.07 -1.53
CA PRO A 22 17.48 2.32 -0.33
C PRO A 22 16.76 3.37 0.51
N LEU A 23 16.48 3.05 1.78
CA LEU A 23 15.91 3.98 2.74
C LEU A 23 16.77 5.23 2.68
N ALA A 24 16.19 6.34 2.20
CA ALA A 24 16.94 7.58 1.99
C ALA A 24 17.62 7.93 3.31
N GLY A 25 18.95 7.76 3.33
CA GLY A 25 19.74 7.84 4.54
C GLY A 25 19.59 9.20 5.18
N ALA A 26 19.59 9.20 6.51
CA ALA A 26 19.82 10.37 7.33
C ALA A 26 21.13 11.08 6.91
N ALA A 27 21.01 12.07 6.02
CA ALA A 27 21.99 13.08 5.69
C ALA A 27 21.18 14.33 5.30
N GLY A 28 21.17 15.41 6.06
CA GLY A 28 22.37 16.17 6.42
C GLY A 28 22.48 17.36 5.47
N LEU A 29 21.91 18.49 5.88
CA LEU A 29 22.34 19.89 5.63
C LEU A 29 23.23 20.16 4.39
N ALA A 30 22.70 20.88 3.38
CA ALA A 30 23.17 22.22 2.96
C ALA A 30 22.92 22.58 1.47
N ALA A 31 22.67 23.88 1.28
CA ALA A 31 22.92 24.76 0.12
C ALA A 31 21.79 25.00 -0.89
N GLY A 32 21.65 26.28 -1.27
CA GLY A 32 20.62 26.89 -2.12
C GLY A 32 20.66 26.43 -3.58
N GLU A 33 19.95 27.01 -4.54
CA GLU A 33 19.24 28.28 -4.64
C GLU A 33 18.44 28.26 -5.97
N ASN A 34 17.31 28.95 -5.99
CA ASN A 34 16.55 29.52 -7.12
C ASN A 34 16.35 28.74 -8.45
N GLY A 35 15.09 28.40 -8.74
CA GLY A 35 14.63 28.09 -10.09
C GLY A 35 13.17 27.67 -10.13
N HIS A 36 12.27 28.60 -10.48
CA HIS A 36 10.87 28.31 -10.78
C HIS A 36 10.76 27.58 -12.13
N SER A 37 11.00 26.27 -12.13
CA SER A 37 10.50 25.36 -13.15
C SER A 37 9.47 24.46 -12.50
N SER A 38 8.31 24.31 -13.14
CA SER A 38 7.24 23.39 -12.78
C SER A 38 7.76 21.97 -12.59
N LYS A 39 8.25 21.68 -11.38
CA LYS A 39 8.69 20.35 -10.95
C LYS A 39 7.41 19.55 -10.76
N ALA A 40 7.21 18.52 -11.59
CA ALA A 40 6.23 17.48 -11.27
C ALA A 40 6.40 17.13 -9.78
N PRO A 41 5.31 16.98 -9.00
CA PRO A 41 5.44 16.75 -7.57
C PRO A 41 6.42 15.60 -7.38
N ALA A 42 7.49 15.84 -6.62
CA ALA A 42 8.47 14.81 -6.33
C ALA A 42 7.69 13.59 -5.79
N PRO A 43 8.04 12.36 -6.21
CA PRO A 43 7.32 11.18 -5.77
C PRO A 43 7.24 11.23 -4.24
N LYS A 44 6.02 11.13 -3.71
CA LYS A 44 5.81 11.17 -2.26
C LYS A 44 6.52 9.94 -1.69
N THR A 45 7.66 10.16 -1.06
CA THR A 45 8.45 9.08 -0.46
C THR A 45 7.78 8.71 0.83
N LEU A 46 7.01 7.61 0.82
CA LEU A 46 6.47 7.02 2.04
C LEU A 46 7.64 6.53 2.90
N THR A 47 7.59 6.77 4.21
CA THR A 47 8.63 6.30 5.13
C THR A 47 8.41 4.86 5.59
N LEU A 48 7.20 4.33 5.45
CA LEU A 48 6.84 2.98 5.86
C LEU A 48 5.91 2.28 4.84
N SER A 49 6.26 1.06 4.47
CA SER A 49 5.38 0.13 3.75
C SER A 49 5.17 -1.12 4.60
N VAL A 50 3.92 -1.48 4.87
CA VAL A 50 3.57 -2.68 5.65
C VAL A 50 2.97 -3.72 4.71
N ALA A 51 3.69 -4.83 4.48
CA ALA A 51 3.17 -5.97 3.73
C ALA A 51 2.45 -6.95 4.67
N ILE A 52 1.23 -7.35 4.30
CA ILE A 52 0.32 -8.20 5.08
C ILE A 52 0.00 -9.44 4.23
N PRO A 53 0.76 -10.54 4.38
CA PRO A 53 0.43 -11.79 3.69
C PRO A 53 -0.85 -12.38 4.28
N THR A 54 -1.76 -12.85 3.41
CA THR A 54 -3.05 -13.42 3.83
C THR A 54 -3.36 -14.73 3.11
N TYR A 55 -3.92 -15.68 3.85
CA TYR A 55 -4.56 -16.89 3.32
C TYR A 55 -5.74 -17.29 4.20
N ASN A 56 -6.96 -17.23 3.66
CA ASN A 56 -8.22 -17.49 4.37
C ASN A 56 -8.43 -16.64 5.65
N GLU A 57 -8.12 -15.34 5.55
CA GLU A 57 -8.18 -14.36 6.65
C GLU A 57 -9.34 -13.35 6.48
N GLY A 58 -10.38 -13.68 5.72
CA GLY A 58 -11.42 -12.72 5.32
C GLY A 58 -12.12 -12.06 6.52
N LYS A 59 -12.38 -12.81 7.58
CA LYS A 59 -13.00 -12.27 8.81
C LYS A 59 -12.08 -11.30 9.56
N ASN A 60 -10.78 -11.46 9.41
CA ASN A 60 -9.77 -10.73 10.18
C ASN A 60 -9.25 -9.50 9.42
N ILE A 61 -9.35 -9.48 8.09
CA ILE A 61 -8.77 -8.42 7.27
C ILE A 61 -9.38 -7.04 7.59
N GLY A 62 -10.69 -6.95 7.77
CA GLY A 62 -11.37 -5.69 8.13
C GLY A 62 -10.88 -5.11 9.47
N PRO A 63 -11.01 -5.85 10.59
CA PRO A 63 -10.53 -5.40 11.90
C PRO A 63 -9.02 -5.08 11.91
N LEU A 64 -8.21 -5.84 11.17
CA LEU A 64 -6.78 -5.60 11.05
C LEU A 64 -6.48 -4.25 10.39
N ILE A 65 -7.05 -4.00 9.20
CA ILE A 65 -6.84 -2.74 8.47
C ILE A 65 -7.31 -1.53 9.28
N GLN A 66 -8.45 -1.63 9.97
CA GLN A 66 -8.94 -0.56 10.83
C GLN A 66 -7.96 -0.24 11.96
N ARG A 67 -7.44 -1.26 12.65
CA ARG A 67 -6.50 -1.07 13.77
C ARG A 67 -5.18 -0.48 13.30
N LEU A 68 -4.61 -1.02 12.21
CA LEU A 68 -3.37 -0.52 11.64
C LEU A 68 -3.51 0.93 11.18
N THR A 69 -4.60 1.26 10.48
CA THR A 69 -4.88 2.63 10.06
C THR A 69 -4.98 3.58 11.25
N THR A 70 -5.75 3.21 12.27
CA THR A 70 -5.92 4.05 13.47
C THR A 70 -4.59 4.33 14.16
N LEU A 71 -3.73 3.31 14.27
CA LEU A 71 -2.43 3.42 14.90
C LEU A 71 -1.48 4.28 14.07
N LEU A 72 -1.41 4.02 12.76
CA LEU A 72 -0.46 4.68 11.86
C LEU A 72 -0.88 6.10 11.52
N ASP A 73 -2.17 6.42 11.49
CA ASP A 73 -2.63 7.81 11.37
C ASP A 73 -2.21 8.66 12.57
N GLY A 74 -2.09 8.06 13.76
CA GLY A 74 -1.61 8.74 14.97
C GLY A 74 -0.08 8.93 15.00
N ALA A 75 0.68 8.04 14.35
CA ALA A 75 2.15 8.03 14.40
C ALA A 75 2.83 8.61 13.14
N LEU A 76 2.27 8.33 11.96
CA LEU A 76 2.80 8.59 10.62
C LEU A 76 1.68 9.10 9.68
N PRO A 77 1.03 10.23 9.98
CA PRO A 77 -0.13 10.69 9.22
C PRO A 77 0.20 10.86 7.73
N HIS A 78 -0.52 10.12 6.88
CA HIS A 78 -0.39 10.12 5.41
C HIS A 78 1.00 9.75 4.86
N ASP A 79 1.84 9.06 5.65
CA ASP A 79 3.22 8.74 5.32
C ASP A 79 3.54 7.23 5.35
N TYR A 80 2.50 6.42 5.17
CA TYR A 80 2.62 4.96 5.08
C TYR A 80 1.69 4.38 4.01
N GLU A 81 1.97 3.13 3.64
CA GLU A 81 1.05 2.28 2.88
C GLU A 81 0.86 0.92 3.56
N LEU A 82 -0.32 0.33 3.34
CA LEU A 82 -0.63 -1.05 3.71
C LEU A 82 -0.78 -1.85 2.42
N ILE A 83 -0.08 -2.96 2.30
CA ILE A 83 -0.11 -3.82 1.11
C ILE A 83 -0.59 -5.20 1.56
N VAL A 84 -1.84 -5.53 1.26
CA VAL A 84 -2.36 -6.89 1.45
C VAL A 84 -1.89 -7.75 0.29
N VAL A 85 -1.23 -8.87 0.61
CA VAL A 85 -0.73 -9.83 -0.36
C VAL A 85 -1.48 -11.14 -0.14
N ASP A 86 -2.52 -11.37 -0.93
CA ASP A 86 -3.38 -12.54 -0.82
C ASP A 86 -2.85 -13.72 -1.62
N ASP A 87 -2.71 -14.87 -0.95
CA ASP A 87 -2.21 -16.12 -1.53
C ASP A 87 -3.34 -17.03 -2.03
N ASP A 88 -4.11 -16.52 -2.98
CA ASP A 88 -5.28 -17.18 -3.57
C ASP A 88 -6.29 -17.75 -2.55
N SER A 89 -6.71 -16.91 -1.61
CA SER A 89 -7.64 -17.33 -0.56
C SER A 89 -8.97 -17.83 -1.12
N SER A 90 -9.33 -19.06 -0.75
CA SER A 90 -10.59 -19.71 -1.12
C SER A 90 -11.82 -19.03 -0.51
N ASP A 91 -11.66 -18.34 0.63
CA ASP A 91 -12.72 -17.64 1.35
C ASP A 91 -12.99 -16.21 0.84
N LEU A 92 -12.37 -15.84 -0.28
CA LEU A 92 -12.48 -14.50 -0.89
C LEU A 92 -11.87 -13.37 -0.04
N THR A 93 -10.85 -13.66 0.78
CA THR A 93 -10.09 -12.63 1.54
C THR A 93 -9.68 -11.43 0.67
N TRP A 94 -9.14 -11.66 -0.52
CA TRP A 94 -8.77 -10.59 -1.46
C TRP A 94 -9.94 -9.69 -1.87
N GLN A 95 -11.17 -10.21 -1.98
CA GLN A 95 -12.35 -9.39 -2.30
C GLN A 95 -12.71 -8.47 -1.15
N GLN A 96 -12.63 -9.00 0.08
CA GLN A 96 -12.89 -8.23 1.29
C GLN A 96 -11.84 -7.12 1.44
N ALA A 97 -10.56 -7.43 1.23
CA ALA A 97 -9.48 -6.44 1.20
C ALA A 97 -9.70 -5.37 0.11
N LEU A 98 -10.08 -5.78 -1.10
CA LEU A 98 -10.29 -4.87 -2.22
C LEU A 98 -11.43 -3.88 -1.95
N ALA A 99 -12.52 -4.33 -1.33
CA ALA A 99 -13.65 -3.47 -0.96
C ALA A 99 -13.23 -2.36 0.02
N LEU A 100 -12.28 -2.65 0.92
CA LEU A 100 -11.78 -1.69 1.91
C LEU A 100 -10.96 -0.55 1.29
N THR A 101 -10.41 -0.71 0.07
CA THR A 101 -9.64 0.35 -0.61
C THR A 101 -10.46 1.61 -0.91
N ALA A 102 -11.79 1.51 -0.92
CA ALA A 102 -12.67 2.68 -1.05
C ALA A 102 -12.65 3.57 0.21
N THR A 103 -12.43 2.97 1.38
CA THR A 103 -12.40 3.65 2.68
C THR A 103 -10.97 4.03 3.09
N TYR A 104 -9.99 3.22 2.71
CA TYR A 104 -8.59 3.38 3.11
C TYR A 104 -7.71 3.65 1.88
N PRO A 105 -7.46 4.93 1.52
CA PRO A 105 -6.70 5.28 0.31
C PRO A 105 -5.22 4.82 0.35
N GLN A 106 -4.68 4.56 1.53
CA GLN A 106 -3.33 4.01 1.76
C GLN A 106 -3.28 2.47 1.63
N LEU A 107 -4.41 1.79 1.44
CA LEU A 107 -4.48 0.34 1.27
C LEU A 107 -4.33 -0.07 -0.19
N ARG A 108 -3.40 -0.97 -0.44
CA ARG A 108 -3.16 -1.65 -1.71
C ARG A 108 -3.41 -3.14 -1.54
N VAL A 109 -3.87 -3.79 -2.60
CA VAL A 109 -4.18 -5.23 -2.59
C VAL A 109 -3.54 -5.88 -3.81
N ILE A 110 -2.74 -6.92 -3.55
CA ILE A 110 -2.13 -7.80 -4.52
C ILE A 110 -2.71 -9.19 -4.27
N ARG A 111 -3.13 -9.88 -5.33
CA ARG A 111 -3.52 -11.29 -5.26
C ARG A 111 -2.57 -12.09 -6.13
N ARG A 112 -1.88 -13.05 -5.52
CA ARG A 112 -1.18 -14.10 -6.25
C ARG A 112 -2.24 -15.07 -6.79
N GLN A 113 -2.19 -15.32 -8.09
CA GLN A 113 -3.02 -16.34 -8.76
C GLN A 113 -2.08 -17.46 -9.18
N GLY A 114 -2.35 -18.70 -8.77
CA GLY A 114 -1.50 -19.85 -9.07
C GLY A 114 -2.12 -21.18 -8.68
#